data_AF-A0AAN7H740-F1
#
_entry.id   AF-A0AAN7H740-F1
#
_cell.length_a   1.000
_cell.length_b   1.000
_cell.length_c   1.000
_cell.angle_alpha   90.00
_cell.angle_beta   90.00
_cell.angle_gamma   90.00
#
_symmetry.space_group_name_H-M   'P 1'
#
loop_
_entity.id
_entity.type
_entity.pdbx_description
1 polymer ?
#
loop_
_entity_poly.entity_id
_entity_poly.type
_entity_poly.pdbx_seq_one_letter_code
_entity_poly.pdbx_strand_id
1 'polypeptide(L)'
;MSPERDKKKGFAKILGCCRQAQMDSHEWVWIDTCCIGKTSSAELSEAINSMYAWYGDSEICYAYLEDVPSQPHSPYYSSPEFSSARWFTRGWCLQELIAPRTLELYAAD
;
A
#
# COMPACT_ATOMS: atom_id res chain seq x y z
N MET A 1 -7.19 22.98 1.02
CA MET A 1 -7.44 21.56 1.41
C MET A 1 -8.45 21.54 2.56
N SER A 2 -9.39 20.60 2.57
CA SER A 2 -10.48 20.55 3.58
C SER A 2 -10.02 19.86 4.88
N PRO A 3 -10.20 20.47 6.06
CA PRO A 3 -9.69 20.00 7.35
C PRO A 3 -10.31 18.68 7.86
N GLU A 4 -11.37 18.18 7.22
CA GLU A 4 -11.98 16.89 7.61
C GLU A 4 -11.24 15.66 7.07
N ARG A 5 -10.54 15.80 5.92
CA ARG A 5 -9.83 14.69 5.30
C ARG A 5 -8.60 14.27 6.12
N ASP A 6 -7.93 15.25 6.71
CA ASP A 6 -6.69 15.07 7.47
C ASP A 6 -6.90 14.25 8.76
N LYS A 7 -8.15 14.13 9.22
CA LYS A 7 -8.52 13.32 10.39
C LYS A 7 -8.70 11.83 10.07
N LYS A 8 -8.73 11.43 8.79
CA LYS A 8 -8.92 10.03 8.41
C LYS A 8 -7.60 9.28 8.52
N LYS A 9 -7.58 8.16 9.26
CA LYS A 9 -6.39 7.30 9.42
C LYS A 9 -5.76 6.87 8.09
N GLY A 10 -6.57 6.66 7.05
CA GLY A 10 -6.08 6.31 5.71
C GLY A 10 -5.34 7.44 4.99
N PHE A 11 -5.58 8.71 5.37
CA PHE A 11 -4.98 9.85 4.68
C PHE A 11 -3.47 9.98 4.95
N ALA A 12 -3.03 9.68 6.18
CA ALA A 12 -1.61 9.65 6.52
C ALA A 12 -0.84 8.63 5.66
N LYS A 13 -1.43 7.45 5.40
CA LYS A 13 -0.84 6.40 4.56
C LYS A 13 -0.66 6.87 3.11
N ILE A 14 -1.65 7.57 2.56
CA ILE A 14 -1.60 8.14 1.21
C ILE A 14 -0.46 9.17 1.11
N LEU A 15 -0.37 10.10 2.07
CA LEU A 15 0.70 11.09 2.09
C LEU A 15 2.09 10.47 2.28
N GLY A 16 2.20 9.41 3.08
CA GLY A 16 3.43 8.62 3.21
C GLY A 16 3.84 8.02 1.87
N CYS A 17 2.92 7.33 1.20
CA CYS A 17 3.14 6.71 -0.12
C CYS A 17 3.58 7.76 -1.17
N CYS A 18 2.89 8.89 -1.27
CA CYS A 18 3.29 9.95 -2.21
C CYS A 18 4.68 10.52 -1.91
N ARG A 19 5.04 10.71 -0.62
CA ARG A 19 6.36 11.19 -0.24
C ARG A 19 7.46 10.19 -0.60
N GLN A 20 7.23 8.91 -0.34
CA GLN A 20 8.17 7.85 -0.67
C GLN A 20 8.36 7.72 -2.19
N ALA A 21 7.26 7.67 -2.94
CA ALA A 21 7.30 7.65 -4.40
C ALA A 21 8.09 8.85 -4.97
N GLN A 22 7.92 10.04 -4.40
CA GLN A 22 8.69 11.21 -4.81
C GLN A 22 10.19 11.08 -4.49
N MET A 23 10.56 10.49 -3.35
CA MET A 23 11.96 10.21 -3.00
C MET A 23 12.59 9.21 -3.99
N ASP A 24 11.81 8.24 -4.44
CA ASP A 24 12.22 7.22 -5.40
C ASP A 24 12.05 7.71 -6.87
N SER A 25 11.75 8.99 -7.07
CA SER A 25 11.62 9.65 -8.38
C SER A 25 10.44 9.19 -9.25
N HIS A 26 9.37 8.67 -8.64
CA HIS A 26 8.11 8.37 -9.33
C HIS A 26 7.15 9.56 -9.28
N GLU A 27 6.61 9.94 -10.45
CA GLU A 27 5.68 11.08 -10.59
C GLU A 27 4.25 10.73 -10.14
N TRP A 28 3.85 9.47 -10.29
CA TRP A 28 2.48 9.02 -10.06
C TRP A 28 2.43 7.83 -9.12
N VAL A 29 1.39 7.79 -8.28
CA VAL A 29 1.04 6.61 -7.47
C VAL A 29 -0.38 6.20 -7.76
N TRP A 30 -0.60 4.89 -7.84
CA TRP A 30 -1.93 4.31 -7.91
C TRP A 30 -2.32 3.74 -6.53
N ILE A 31 -3.50 4.11 -6.03
CA ILE A 31 -4.00 3.67 -4.71
C ILE A 31 -5.47 3.29 -4.86
N ASP A 32 -5.81 2.04 -4.57
CA ASP A 32 -7.17 1.47 -4.70
C ASP A 32 -8.29 2.37 -4.13
N THR A 33 -8.01 2.98 -2.98
CA THR A 33 -8.96 3.78 -2.21
C THR A 33 -9.26 5.12 -2.87
N CYS A 34 -8.33 5.64 -3.66
CA CYS A 34 -8.43 6.94 -4.33
C CYS A 34 -8.70 6.83 -5.83
N CYS A 35 -8.22 5.76 -6.46
CA CYS A 35 -8.20 5.60 -7.91
C CYS A 35 -9.34 4.74 -8.46
N ILE A 36 -10.07 4.00 -7.59
CA ILE A 36 -11.22 3.19 -8.02
C ILE A 36 -12.52 3.90 -7.65
N GLY A 37 -13.30 4.28 -8.67
CA GLY A 37 -14.66 4.77 -8.54
C GLY A 37 -15.63 3.67 -8.10
N LYS A 38 -15.88 3.58 -6.79
CA LYS A 38 -16.79 2.56 -6.21
C LYS A 38 -18.28 2.84 -6.45
N THR A 39 -18.62 3.98 -7.05
CA THR A 39 -20.01 4.34 -7.41
C THR A 39 -20.46 3.74 -8.74
N SER A 40 -19.51 3.31 -9.57
CA SER A 40 -19.76 2.63 -10.85
C SER A 40 -19.44 1.15 -10.70
N SER A 41 -20.45 0.28 -10.81
CA SER A 41 -20.24 -1.17 -10.73
C SER A 41 -19.39 -1.70 -11.88
N ALA A 42 -19.48 -1.08 -13.05
CA ALA A 42 -18.67 -1.41 -14.22
C ALA A 42 -17.19 -1.09 -13.97
N GLU A 43 -16.89 0.13 -13.53
CA GLU A 43 -15.52 0.56 -13.20
C GLU A 43 -14.93 -0.28 -12.06
N LEU A 44 -15.72 -0.55 -11.01
CA LEU A 44 -15.29 -1.41 -9.91
C LEU A 44 -14.92 -2.81 -10.40
N SER A 45 -15.72 -3.39 -11.29
CA SER A 45 -15.47 -4.73 -11.84
C SER A 45 -14.23 -4.74 -12.73
N GLU A 46 -14.07 -3.72 -13.58
CA GLU A 46 -12.89 -3.55 -14.43
C GLU A 46 -11.61 -3.39 -13.60
N ALA A 47 -11.67 -2.57 -12.56
CA ALA A 47 -10.53 -2.36 -11.65
C ALA A 47 -10.14 -3.66 -10.94
N ILE A 48 -11.11 -4.40 -10.40
CA ILE A 48 -10.86 -5.70 -9.75
C ILE A 48 -10.17 -6.68 -10.70
N ASN A 49 -10.60 -6.74 -11.96
CA ASN A 49 -10.00 -7.63 -12.96
C ASN A 49 -8.62 -7.17 -13.44
N SER A 50 -8.27 -5.90 -13.23
CA SER A 50 -7.03 -5.30 -13.72
C SER A 50 -5.95 -5.14 -12.64
N MET A 51 -6.31 -5.17 -11.35
CA MET A 51 -5.40 -4.91 -10.23
C MET A 51 -4.14 -5.77 -10.24
N TYR A 52 -4.26 -7.07 -10.54
CA TYR A 52 -3.10 -7.95 -10.62
C TYR A 52 -2.09 -7.49 -11.68
N ALA A 53 -2.58 -7.11 -12.87
CA ALA A 53 -1.74 -6.58 -13.93
C ALA A 53 -1.13 -5.23 -13.54
N TRP A 54 -1.91 -4.32 -12.94
CA TRP A 54 -1.39 -3.03 -12.46
C TRP A 54 -0.29 -3.17 -11.41
N TYR A 55 -0.40 -4.14 -10.49
CA TYR A 55 0.69 -4.45 -9.57
C TYR A 55 1.91 -5.04 -10.29
N GLY A 56 1.72 -5.92 -11.27
CA GLY A 56 2.83 -6.51 -12.03
C GLY A 56 3.56 -5.54 -12.95
N ASP A 57 2.84 -4.55 -13.48
CA ASP A 57 3.37 -3.54 -14.38
C ASP A 57 3.96 -2.33 -13.64
N SER A 58 3.76 -2.21 -12.32
CA SER A 58 4.39 -1.16 -11.53
C SER A 58 5.91 -1.29 -11.52
N GLU A 59 6.58 -0.16 -11.30
CA GLU A 59 8.02 -0.15 -11.04
C GLU A 59 8.30 -0.66 -9.63
N ILE A 60 7.49 -0.24 -8.67
CA ILE A 60 7.56 -0.62 -7.26
C ILE A 60 6.17 -0.61 -6.63
N CYS A 61 5.94 -1.50 -5.68
CA CYS A 61 4.81 -1.47 -4.77
C CYS A 61 5.29 -1.17 -3.35
N TYR A 62 4.58 -0.29 -2.64
CA TYR A 62 4.82 -0.01 -1.23
C TYR A 62 3.68 -0.60 -0.40
N ALA A 63 4.00 -1.50 0.54
CA ALA A 63 3.04 -2.00 1.51
C ALA A 63 3.37 -1.46 2.91
N TYR A 64 2.38 -0.84 3.54
CA TYR A 64 2.50 -0.28 4.89
C TYR A 64 1.84 -1.19 5.93
N LEU A 65 2.65 -1.74 6.82
CA LEU A 65 2.26 -2.65 7.90
C LEU A 65 2.05 -1.85 9.18
N GLU A 66 0.86 -1.26 9.31
CA GLU A 66 0.54 -0.31 10.38
C GLU A 66 0.60 -0.88 11.80
N ASP A 67 0.58 -2.20 11.94
CA ASP A 67 0.60 -2.95 13.19
C ASP A 67 1.97 -3.59 13.49
N VAL A 68 2.97 -3.34 12.64
CA VAL A 68 4.35 -3.76 12.85
C VAL A 68 5.15 -2.55 13.34
N PRO A 69 5.77 -2.59 14.53
CA PRO A 69 6.56 -1.47 15.05
C PRO A 69 7.86 -1.27 14.27
N SER A 70 8.28 -0.03 14.09
CA SER A 70 9.60 0.30 13.56
C SER A 70 10.71 -0.24 14.47
N GLN A 71 11.75 -0.83 13.87
CA GLN A 71 12.91 -1.38 14.56
C GLN A 71 14.20 -0.78 13.98
N PRO A 72 14.48 0.51 14.25
CA PRO A 72 15.59 1.23 13.63
C PRO A 72 16.99 0.69 13.98
N HIS A 73 17.09 -0.21 14.96
CA HIS A 73 18.35 -0.77 15.45
C HIS A 73 18.58 -2.23 15.03
N SER A 74 17.68 -2.84 14.24
CA SER A 74 17.85 -4.20 13.74
C SER A 74 17.79 -4.23 12.21
N PRO A 75 18.83 -4.75 11.53
CA PRO A 75 18.77 -4.99 10.08
C PRO A 75 17.87 -6.18 9.73
N TYR A 76 17.45 -6.98 10.72
CA TYR A 76 16.57 -8.12 10.54
C TYR A 76 15.22 -7.86 11.20
N TYR A 77 14.18 -7.76 10.38
CA TYR A 77 12.79 -7.80 10.84
C TYR A 77 12.37 -9.27 11.04
N SER A 78 12.88 -9.89 12.10
CA SER A 78 12.38 -11.18 12.59
C SER A 78 11.66 -10.95 13.91
N SER A 79 10.51 -10.30 13.81
CA SER A 79 9.65 -10.03 14.96
C SER A 79 8.36 -10.85 14.86
N PRO A 80 7.82 -11.32 16.00
CA PRO A 80 6.49 -11.93 16.03
C PRO A 80 5.43 -11.03 15.39
N GLU A 81 5.54 -9.71 15.61
CA GLU A 81 4.63 -8.70 15.06
C GLU A 81 4.64 -8.72 13.54
N PHE A 82 5.81 -8.78 12.89
CA PHE A 82 5.91 -8.90 11.44
C PHE A 82 5.18 -10.15 10.93
N SER A 83 5.47 -11.33 11.50
CA SER A 83 4.85 -12.59 11.07
C SER A 83 3.33 -12.61 11.29
N SER A 84 2.85 -11.85 12.29
CA SER A 84 1.43 -11.73 12.64
C SER A 84 0.73 -10.51 12.03
N ALA A 85 1.42 -9.76 11.17
CA ALA A 85 0.89 -8.49 10.67
C ALA A 85 -0.44 -8.70 9.95
N ARG A 86 -1.42 -7.84 10.23
CA ARG A 86 -2.76 -7.91 9.65
C ARG A 86 -2.74 -7.94 8.14
N TRP A 87 -1.75 -7.30 7.52
CA TRP A 87 -1.57 -7.32 6.06
C TRP A 87 -1.64 -8.74 5.51
N PHE A 88 -0.93 -9.71 6.12
CA PHE A 88 -0.90 -11.12 5.69
C PHE A 88 -2.25 -11.86 5.77
N THR A 89 -3.23 -11.31 6.50
CA THR A 89 -4.56 -11.90 6.67
C THR A 89 -5.63 -11.30 5.74
N ARG A 90 -5.30 -10.23 5.00
CA ARG A 90 -6.23 -9.58 4.08
C ARG A 90 -6.34 -10.38 2.78
N GLY A 91 -7.56 -10.52 2.26
CA GLY A 91 -7.82 -11.30 1.04
C GLY A 91 -7.08 -10.85 -0.22
N TRP A 92 -6.55 -9.61 -0.24
CA TRP A 92 -5.78 -9.05 -1.36
C TRP A 92 -4.26 -9.20 -1.20
N CYS A 93 -3.78 -9.54 -0.01
CA CYS A 93 -2.34 -9.59 0.29
C CYS A 93 -1.57 -10.50 -0.67
N LEU A 94 -2.13 -11.67 -1.02
CA LEU A 94 -1.45 -12.58 -1.93
C LEU A 94 -1.15 -11.93 -3.28
N GLN A 95 -2.10 -11.20 -3.86
CA GLN A 95 -1.90 -10.52 -5.13
C GLN A 95 -0.91 -9.36 -4.98
N GLU A 96 -1.06 -8.56 -3.92
CA GLU A 96 -0.14 -7.46 -3.59
C GLU A 96 1.31 -7.97 -3.35
N LEU A 97 1.46 -9.22 -2.91
CA LEU A 97 2.74 -9.86 -2.64
C LEU A 97 3.41 -10.45 -3.89
N ILE A 98 2.65 -11.19 -4.71
CA ILE A 98 3.24 -12.01 -5.78
C ILE A 98 3.19 -11.36 -7.17
N ALA A 99 2.31 -10.38 -7.38
CA ALA A 99 2.19 -9.71 -8.66
C ALA A 99 3.38 -8.76 -8.96
N PRO A 100 3.78 -7.86 -8.06
CA PRO A 100 4.82 -6.87 -8.38
C PRO A 100 6.21 -7.50 -8.47
N ARG A 101 7.06 -6.92 -9.32
CA ARG A 101 8.48 -7.28 -9.41
C ARG A 101 9.28 -6.82 -8.20
N THR A 102 8.86 -5.71 -7.59
CA THR A 102 9.52 -5.11 -6.43
C THR A 102 8.46 -4.66 -5.44
N LEU A 103 8.58 -5.14 -4.21
CA LEU A 103 7.72 -4.81 -3.09
C LEU A 103 8.58 -4.37 -1.92
N GLU A 104 8.33 -3.16 -1.42
CA GLU A 104 8.94 -2.66 -0.20
C GLU A 104 7.92 -2.60 0.94
N LEU A 105 8.35 -3.08 2.11
CA LEU A 105 7.54 -3.16 3.31
C LEU A 105 7.94 -2.04 4.27
N TYR A 106 6.97 -1.25 4.69
CA TYR A 106 7.15 -0.14 5.64
C TYR A 106 6.45 -0.48 6.95
N ALA A 107 7.19 -0.43 8.05
CA ALA A 107 6.64 -0.56 9.40
C ALA A 107 5.97 0.74 9.87
N ALA A 108 5.23 0.68 10.96
CA ALA A 108 4.73 1.88 11.62
C ALA A 108 5.87 2.68 12.25
N ASP A 109 5.96 3.97 11.91
CA ASP A 109 6.87 4.94 12.53
C ASP A 109 6.58 5.17 14.03
#